data_AF-A0A933SYT9-F1
#
_entry.id   AF-A0A933SYT9-F1
#
_cell.length_a   1.000
_cell.length_b   1.000
_cell.length_c   1.000
_cell.angle_alpha   90.00
_cell.angle_beta   90.00
_cell.angle_gamma   90.00
#
_symmetry.space_group_name_H-M   'P 1'
#
loop_
_entity.id
_entity.type
_entity.pdbx_description
1 polymer ?
#
loop_
_entity_poly.entity_id
_entity_poly.type
_entity_poly.pdbx_seq_one_letter_code
_entity_poly.pdbx_strand_id
1 'polypeptide(L)' 'MSVESRTIANLKGQLSKFSGIISKRFSKPKQRLIKEILYGIQASKDVKLSNIVRTLREDQLLI' A
#
# COMPACT_ATOMS: atom_id res chain seq x y z
N MET A 1 -25.71 -8.72 -4.20
CA MET A 1 -24.22 -8.70 -4.17
C MET A 1 -23.73 -10.08 -3.74
N SER A 2 -22.77 -10.70 -4.44
CA SER A 2 -22.23 -11.99 -4.00
C SER A 2 -21.41 -11.81 -2.70
N VAL A 3 -21.22 -12.91 -1.95
CA VAL A 3 -20.39 -12.92 -0.73
C VAL A 3 -18.97 -12.41 -1.02
N GLU A 4 -18.41 -12.80 -2.17
CA GLU A 4 -17.08 -12.39 -2.62
C GLU A 4 -16.99 -10.87 -2.83
N SER A 5 -18.00 -10.26 -3.49
CA SER A 5 -18.03 -8.80 -3.68
C SER A 5 -18.06 -8.04 -2.35
N ARG A 6 -18.72 -8.59 -1.32
CA ARG A 6 -18.76 -8.01 0.03
C ARG A 6 -17.41 -8.10 0.72
N THR A 7 -16.74 -9.25 0.63
CA THR A 7 -15.40 -9.44 1.19
C THR A 7 -14.39 -8.49 0.56
N ILE A 8 -14.42 -8.33 -0.77
CA ILE A 8 -13.55 -7.40 -1.49
C ILE A 8 -13.78 -5.95 -1.03
N ALA A 9 -15.05 -5.52 -0.90
CA ALA A 9 -15.38 -4.18 -0.42
C ALA A 9 -14.88 -3.94 1.01
N ASN A 10 -15.07 -4.91 1.91
CA ASN A 10 -14.60 -4.83 3.29
C ASN A 10 -13.07 -4.71 3.36
N LEU A 11 -12.33 -5.53 2.61
CA LEU A 11 -10.87 -5.46 2.54
C LEU A 11 -10.39 -4.10 2.02
N LYS A 12 -11.00 -3.57 0.96
CA LYS A 12 -10.68 -2.24 0.43
C LYS A 12 -10.91 -1.15 1.48
N GLY A 13 -12.01 -1.24 2.24
CA GLY A 13 -12.33 -0.31 3.33
C GLY A 13 -11.31 -0.36 4.47
N GLN A 14 -10.95 -1.57 4.91
CA GLN A 14 -9.93 -1.78 5.94
C GLN A 14 -8.56 -1.25 5.50
N LEU A 15 -8.15 -1.53 4.26
CA LEU A 15 -6.87 -1.04 3.73
C LEU A 15 -6.84 0.48 3.63
N SER A 16 -7.93 1.11 3.18
CA SER A 16 -8.02 2.57 3.14
C SER A 16 -7.95 3.19 4.53
N LYS A 17 -8.60 2.58 5.53
CA LYS A 17 -8.54 3.03 6.93
C LYS A 17 -7.12 2.90 7.50
N PHE A 18 -6.49 1.74 7.30
CA PHE A 18 -5.12 1.49 7.73
C PHE A 18 -4.13 2.47 7.10
N SER A 19 -4.20 2.66 5.78
CA SER A 19 -3.40 3.64 5.05
C SER A 19 -3.53 5.04 5.64
N GLY A 20 -4.74 5.48 5.99
CA GLY A 20 -4.98 6.77 6.63
C GLY A 20 -4.39 6.88 8.04
N ILE A 21 -4.40 5.79 8.83
CA ILE A 21 -3.80 5.77 10.17
C ILE A 21 -2.29 5.92 10.09
N ILE A 22 -1.61 5.10 9.28
CA ILE A 22 -0.13 5.09 9.21
C ILE A 22 0.41 6.35 8.53
N SER A 23 -0.38 6.98 7.67
CA SER A 23 0.06 8.16 6.92
C SER A 23 -0.36 9.50 7.53
N LYS A 24 -1.08 9.50 8.66
CA LYS A 24 -1.74 10.68 9.25
C LYS A 24 -0.85 11.92 9.42
N ARG A 25 0.44 11.74 9.70
CA ARG A 25 1.39 12.84 9.94
C ARG A 25 2.07 13.38 8.68
N PHE A 26 1.86 12.75 7.52
CA PHE A 26 2.47 13.20 6.27
C PHE A 26 1.55 14.15 5.50
N SER A 27 2.13 14.89 4.55
CA SER A 27 1.38 15.71 3.61
C SER A 27 0.49 14.85 2.70
N LYS A 28 -0.59 15.43 2.16
CA LYS A 28 -1.53 14.71 1.26
C LYS A 28 -0.84 13.95 0.12
N PRO A 29 0.20 14.49 -0.57
CA PRO A 29 0.91 13.74 -1.60
C PRO A 29 1.57 12.46 -1.07
N LYS A 30 2.21 12.52 0.10
CA LYS A 30 2.85 11.37 0.75
C LYS A 30 1.83 10.34 1.26
N GLN A 31 0.69 10.80 1.75
CA GLN A 31 -0.43 9.91 2.11
C GLN A 31 -0.93 9.13 0.89
N ARG A 32 -1.09 9.80 -0.25
CA ARG A 32 -1.48 9.16 -1.51
C ARG A 32 -0.44 8.14 -1.96
N LEU A 33 0.85 8.47 -1.89
CA LEU A 33 1.94 7.53 -2.20
C LEU A 33 1.86 6.26 -1.34
N ILE A 34 1.72 6.40 -0.03
CA ILE A 34 1.61 5.26 0.90
C ILE A 34 0.39 4.39 0.56
N LYS A 35 -0.74 5.02 0.22
CA LYS A 35 -1.95 4.32 -0.24
C LYS A 35 -1.69 3.49 -1.51
N GLU A 36 -1.08 4.09 -2.52
CA GLU A 36 -0.76 3.39 -3.78
C GLU A 36 0.23 2.24 -3.58
N ILE A 37 1.25 2.41 -2.71
CA ILE A 37 2.19 1.32 -2.36
C ILE A 37 1.43 0.15 -1.75
N LEU A 38 0.54 0.40 -0.79
CA LEU A 38 -0.25 -0.65 -0.14
C LEU A 38 -1.17 -1.39 -1.13
N TYR A 39 -1.82 -0.67 -2.05
CA TYR A 39 -2.61 -1.29 -3.11
C TYR A 39 -1.73 -2.08 -4.09
N GLY A 40 -0.56 -1.57 -4.44
CA GLY A 40 0.42 -2.26 -5.29
C GLY A 40 0.89 -3.58 -4.69
N ILE A 41 1.14 -3.61 -3.37
CA ILE A 41 1.45 -4.83 -2.62
C ILE A 41 0.29 -5.83 -2.68
N GLN A 42 -0.94 -5.36 -2.40
CA GLN A 42 -2.12 -6.22 -2.45
C GLN A 42 -2.36 -6.80 -3.86
N ALA A 43 -2.23 -5.98 -4.91
CA ALA A 43 -2.47 -6.39 -6.29
C ALA A 43 -1.42 -7.38 -6.79
N SER A 44 -0.15 -7.20 -6.40
CA SER A 44 0.96 -8.03 -6.87
C SER A 44 1.02 -9.39 -6.18
N LYS A 45 0.35 -9.57 -5.03
CA LYS A 45 0.34 -10.80 -4.18
C LYS A 45 1.71 -11.19 -3.58
N ASP A 46 2.80 -10.74 -4.18
CA ASP A 46 4.18 -10.76 -3.68
C ASP A 46 4.84 -9.42 -4.06
N VAL A 47 5.40 -8.72 -3.08
CA VAL A 47 6.26 -7.56 -3.33
C VAL A 47 7.53 -7.73 -2.53
N LYS A 48 8.62 -8.02 -3.25
CA LYS A 48 9.97 -7.96 -2.69
C LYS A 48 10.25 -6.52 -2.28
N LEU A 49 10.67 -6.30 -1.03
CA LEU A 49 11.09 -4.99 -0.52
C LEU A 49 12.09 -4.29 -1.47
N SER A 50 12.95 -5.07 -2.11
CA SER A 50 13.93 -4.59 -3.10
C SER A 50 13.31 -3.88 -4.31
N ASN A 51 12.08 -4.22 -4.71
CA ASN A 51 11.38 -3.50 -5.77
C ASN A 51 10.86 -2.14 -5.30
N ILE A 52 10.40 -2.05 -4.05
CA ILE A 52 9.95 -0.78 -3.46
C ILE A 52 11.15 0.17 -3.33
N VAL A 53 12.27 -0.29 -2.76
CA VAL A 53 13.48 0.53 -2.58
C VAL A 53 14.04 0.99 -3.93
N ARG A 54 14.10 0.11 -4.94
CA ARG A 54 14.53 0.46 -6.31
C ARG A 54 13.62 1.50 -6.97
N THR A 55 12.31 1.48 -6.67
CA THR A 55 11.35 2.47 -7.18
C THR A 55 11.50 3.82 -6.48
N LEU A 56 11.86 3.83 -5.18
CA LEU A 56 12.04 5.04 -4.40
C LEU A 56 13.38 5.73 -4.63
N ARG A 57 14.30 5.11 -5.39
CA ARG A 57 15.67 5.59 -5.61
C ARG A 57 16.43 5.87 -4.30
N GLU A 58 16.10 5.14 -3.25
CA GLU A 58 16.85 5.17 -2.01
C GLU A 58 18.06 4.23 -2.15
N ASP A 59 19.24 4.67 -1.71
CA ASP A 59 20.45 3.85 -1.80
C ASP A 59 20.29 2.58 -0.97
N GLN A 60 20.21 1.44 -1.66
CA GLN A 60 20.18 0.13 -1.05
C GLN A 60 21.63 -0.27 -0.72
N LEU A 61 21.99 -0.32 0.57
CA LEU A 61 23.13 -1.13 1.00
C LEU A 61 22.79 -2.60 0.71
N LEU A 62 23.50 -3.19 -0.25
CA LEU A 62 23.46 -4.62 -0.54
C LEU A 62 24.11 -5.34 0.64
N ILE A 63 23.31 -6.08 1.40
CA ILE A 63 23.76 -7.05 2.41
C ILE A 63 23.56 -8.44 1.80
#